data_AF-A0A954K8Y3-F1
#
_entry.id   AF-A0A954K8Y3-F1
#
_cell.length_a   1.000
_cell.length_b   1.000
_cell.length_c   1.000
_cell.angle_alpha   90.00
_cell.angle_beta   90.00
_cell.angle_gamma   90.00
#
_symmetry.space_group_name_H-M   'P 1'
#
loop_
_entity.id
_entity.type
_entity.pdbx_description
1 polymer ?
#
loop_
_entity_poly.entity_id
_entity_poly.type
_entity_poly.pdbx_seq_one_letter_code
_entity_poly.pdbx_strand_id
1 'polypeptide(L)'
;MISSKYNNPAIKQLAEQQVKYAPHEVKLAQITRAEELLSEIEQDQEYSYPELCRQITTYRSELYPDLVVSGADVLHDVRCFIEDLSDSAEIEVEDVTEEVLTVQDLSKKFNISTKTVDRWRDKGLVSRRFRFNGRKRVGFLK
;
A
#
# COMPACT_ATOMS: atom_id res chain seq x y z
N MET A 1 -9.20 10.74 0.81
CA MET A 1 -8.89 11.11 2.21
C MET A 1 -8.25 9.89 2.84
N ILE A 2 -7.16 10.04 3.59
CA ILE A 2 -6.53 8.89 4.25
C ILE A 2 -7.51 8.28 5.24
N SER A 3 -7.66 6.97 5.17
CA SER A 3 -8.53 6.18 6.05
C SER A 3 -7.74 5.25 6.98
N SER A 4 -6.50 4.94 6.61
CA SER A 4 -5.67 3.98 7.34
C SER A 4 -4.98 4.60 8.56
N LYS A 5 -4.67 3.74 9.54
CA LYS A 5 -3.94 4.12 10.75
C LYS A 5 -2.46 3.82 10.57
N TYR A 6 -1.68 4.87 10.32
CA TYR A 6 -0.23 4.81 10.22
C TYR A 6 0.41 4.83 11.61
N ASN A 7 1.53 4.13 11.77
CA ASN A 7 2.37 4.13 12.96
C ASN A 7 3.39 5.27 12.92
N ASN A 8 3.97 5.54 11.75
CA ASN A 8 4.96 6.59 11.54
C ASN A 8 4.32 7.86 10.92
N PRO A 9 4.44 9.03 11.57
CA PRO A 9 3.83 10.27 11.08
C PRO A 9 4.46 10.78 9.78
N ALA A 10 5.74 10.48 9.49
CA ALA A 10 6.39 10.89 8.25
C ALA A 10 5.86 10.10 7.05
N ILE A 11 5.64 8.80 7.19
CA ILE A 11 5.03 7.97 6.13
C ILE A 11 3.58 8.41 5.91
N LYS A 12 2.84 8.70 6.99
CA LYS A 12 1.50 9.29 6.88
C LYS A 12 1.52 10.61 6.09
N GLN A 13 2.44 11.52 6.41
CA GLN A 13 2.57 12.79 5.72
C GLN A 13 2.88 12.60 4.23
N LEU A 14 3.76 11.65 3.90
CA LEU A 14 4.03 11.28 2.51
C LEU A 14 2.75 10.81 1.81
N ALA A 15 2.00 9.89 2.42
CA ALA A 15 0.73 9.41 1.89
C ALA A 15 -0.26 10.55 1.64
N GLU A 16 -0.39 11.50 2.58
CA GLU A 16 -1.33 12.62 2.47
C GLU A 16 -0.97 13.52 1.28
N GLN A 17 0.32 13.76 1.09
CA GLN A 17 0.83 14.53 -0.06
C GLN A 17 0.56 13.82 -1.38
N GLN A 18 0.88 12.52 -1.49
CA GLN A 18 0.68 11.78 -2.75
C GLN A 18 -0.80 11.62 -3.09
N VAL A 19 -1.65 11.30 -2.11
CA VAL A 19 -3.11 11.21 -2.30
C VAL A 19 -3.70 12.53 -2.82
N LYS A 20 -3.23 13.66 -2.28
CA LYS A 20 -3.81 14.98 -2.56
C LYS A 20 -3.28 15.61 -3.86
N TYR A 21 -2.01 15.39 -4.19
CA TYR A 21 -1.33 16.17 -5.23
C TYR A 21 -0.72 15.34 -6.36
N ALA A 22 -0.47 14.04 -6.18
CA ALA A 22 0.15 13.25 -7.24
C ALA A 22 -0.82 13.04 -8.42
N PRO A 23 -0.37 13.20 -9.67
CA PRO A 23 -1.15 12.82 -10.85
C PRO A 23 -1.50 11.33 -10.86
N HIS A 24 -2.59 10.94 -11.52
CA HIS A 24 -3.08 9.56 -11.56
C HIS A 24 -2.01 8.53 -11.96
N GLU A 25 -1.28 8.76 -13.05
CA GLU A 25 -0.21 7.86 -13.51
C GLU A 25 0.94 7.74 -12.49
N VAL A 26 1.27 8.84 -11.80
CA VAL A 26 2.29 8.85 -10.75
C VAL A 26 1.82 8.01 -9.56
N LYS A 27 0.53 8.10 -9.18
CA LYS A 27 -0.05 7.26 -8.12
C LYS A 27 0.10 5.78 -8.46
N LEU A 28 -0.26 5.38 -9.68
CA LEU A 28 -0.13 3.99 -10.13
C LEU A 28 1.32 3.50 -10.08
N ALA A 29 2.27 4.31 -10.57
CA ALA A 29 3.68 3.96 -10.56
C ALA A 29 4.24 3.87 -9.12
N GLN A 30 3.82 4.74 -8.21
CA GLN A 30 4.20 4.69 -6.80
C GLN A 30 3.59 3.49 -6.07
N ILE A 31 2.35 3.11 -6.40
CA ILE A 31 1.73 1.88 -5.89
C ILE A 31 2.59 0.69 -6.27
N THR A 32 2.92 0.49 -7.56
CA THR A 32 3.74 -0.64 -7.99
C THR A 32 5.09 -0.69 -7.28
N ARG A 33 5.81 0.44 -7.18
CA ARG A 33 7.09 0.49 -6.47
C ARG A 33 6.97 0.22 -4.97
N ALA A 34 5.88 0.68 -4.34
CA ALA A 34 5.63 0.40 -2.93
C ALA A 34 5.36 -1.10 -2.69
N GLU A 35 4.73 -1.80 -3.64
CA GLU A 35 4.53 -3.25 -3.56
C GLU A 35 5.84 -4.02 -3.73
N GLU A 36 6.68 -3.60 -4.69
CA GLU A 36 8.02 -4.15 -4.87
C GLU A 36 8.85 -3.96 -3.59
N LEU A 37 8.85 -2.75 -3.03
CA LEU A 37 9.52 -2.44 -1.76
C LEU A 37 9.07 -3.39 -0.64
N LEU A 38 7.76 -3.62 -0.47
CA LEU A 38 7.25 -4.50 0.59
C LEU A 38 7.79 -5.94 0.50
N SER A 39 8.12 -6.42 -0.70
CA SER A 39 8.71 -7.75 -0.89
C SER A 39 10.18 -7.85 -0.45
N GLU A 40 10.86 -6.72 -0.33
CA GLU A 40 12.27 -6.61 0.04
C GLU A 40 12.49 -6.27 1.53
N ILE A 41 11.46 -5.75 2.21
CA ILE A 41 11.57 -5.35 3.61
C ILE A 41 11.60 -6.57 4.54
N GLU A 42 12.62 -6.60 5.38
CA GLU A 42 12.77 -7.53 6.50
C GLU A 42 12.26 -6.90 7.79
N GLN A 43 11.39 -7.61 8.51
CA GLN A 43 10.71 -7.08 9.70
C GLN A 43 11.69 -6.65 10.82
N ASP A 44 12.78 -7.39 10.98
CA ASP A 44 13.75 -7.21 12.08
C ASP A 44 14.90 -6.25 11.72
N GLN A 45 14.79 -5.55 10.58
CA GLN A 45 15.75 -4.54 10.14
C GLN A 45 15.23 -3.10 10.35
N GLU A 46 16.11 -2.13 10.15
CA GLU A 46 15.81 -0.70 10.25
C GLU A 46 16.07 0.00 8.91
N TYR A 47 15.18 0.91 8.53
CA TYR A 47 15.19 1.57 7.23
C TYR A 47 15.19 3.09 7.35
N SER A 48 16.04 3.74 6.57
CA SER A 48 16.11 5.20 6.49
C SER A 48 14.90 5.76 5.73
N TYR A 49 14.17 6.70 6.33
CA TYR A 49 13.00 7.32 5.70
C TYR A 49 13.30 7.98 4.34
N PRO A 50 14.38 8.77 4.17
CA PRO A 50 14.76 9.30 2.85
C PRO A 50 14.92 8.23 1.77
N GLU A 51 15.42 7.05 2.14
CA GLU A 51 15.63 5.94 1.22
C GLU A 51 14.30 5.25 0.87
N LEU A 52 13.43 5.00 1.84
CA LEU A 52 12.06 4.53 1.60
C LEU A 52 11.29 5.48 0.67
N CYS A 53 11.37 6.79 0.95
CA CYS A 53 10.72 7.81 0.14
C CYS A 53 11.28 7.83 -1.29
N ARG A 54 12.61 7.67 -1.45
CA ARG A 54 13.26 7.56 -2.76
C ARG A 54 12.79 6.34 -3.53
N GLN A 55 12.69 5.17 -2.89
CA GLN A 55 12.24 3.95 -3.56
C GLN A 55 10.79 4.04 -4.03
N ILE A 56 9.91 4.63 -3.23
CA ILE A 56 8.50 4.80 -3.59
C ILE A 56 8.32 5.90 -4.65
N THR A 57 8.90 7.09 -4.43
CA THR A 57 8.57 8.30 -5.20
C THR A 57 9.60 8.67 -6.28
N THR A 58 10.74 7.99 -6.33
CA THR A 58 11.94 8.35 -7.12
C THR A 58 12.59 9.69 -6.73
N TYR A 59 12.07 10.35 -5.69
CA TYR A 59 12.60 11.59 -5.14
C TYR A 59 13.16 11.35 -3.74
N ARG A 60 14.37 11.84 -3.49
CA ARG A 60 14.98 11.78 -2.15
C ARG A 60 14.46 12.94 -1.33
N SER A 61 13.68 12.64 -0.28
CA SER A 61 13.17 13.67 0.63
C SER A 61 14.30 14.35 1.40
N GLU A 62 14.27 15.67 1.45
CA GLU A 62 15.09 16.46 2.38
C GLU A 62 14.49 16.51 3.79
N LEU A 63 13.23 16.08 3.94
CA LEU A 63 12.56 16.01 5.23
C LEU A 63 13.00 14.75 5.97
N TYR A 64 13.19 14.90 7.28
CA TYR A 64 13.55 13.80 8.19
C TYR A 64 14.79 13.01 7.73
N PRO A 65 15.95 13.67 7.48
CA PRO A 65 17.13 13.04 6.90
C PRO A 65 17.71 11.90 7.76
N ASP A 66 17.56 12.00 9.08
CA ASP A 66 18.09 11.03 10.05
C ASP A 66 17.01 10.10 10.60
N LEU A 67 15.78 10.18 10.11
CA LEU A 67 14.69 9.33 10.59
C LEU A 67 14.88 7.90 10.12
N VAL A 68 14.88 6.99 11.09
CA VAL A 68 14.90 5.55 10.89
C VAL A 68 13.55 4.97 11.33
N VAL A 69 13.07 3.99 10.57
CA VAL A 69 11.79 3.32 10.78
C VAL A 69 12.03 1.82 10.90
N SER A 70 11.38 1.17 11.87
CA SER A 70 11.47 -0.28 12.03
C SER A 70 10.85 -1.00 10.83
N GLY A 71 11.41 -2.14 10.42
CA GLY A 71 10.88 -2.95 9.32
C GLY A 71 9.41 -3.34 9.54
N ALA A 72 9.03 -3.64 10.78
CA ALA A 72 7.64 -3.88 11.15
C ALA A 72 6.71 -2.68 10.86
N ASP A 73 7.14 -1.46 11.20
CA ASP A 73 6.37 -0.25 10.90
C ASP A 73 6.37 0.06 9.40
N VAL A 74 7.47 -0.18 8.68
CA VAL A 74 7.53 -0.03 7.22
C VAL A 74 6.54 -0.97 6.54
N LEU A 75 6.53 -2.26 6.90
CA LEU A 75 5.60 -3.25 6.33
C LEU A 75 4.15 -2.82 6.53
N HIS A 76 3.80 -2.36 7.74
CA HIS A 76 2.46 -1.90 8.06
C HIS A 76 2.10 -0.60 7.32
N ASP A 77 2.94 0.43 7.42
CA ASP A 77 2.63 1.75 6.89
C ASP A 77 2.70 1.82 5.36
N VAL A 78 3.60 1.09 4.72
CA VAL A 78 3.67 1.04 3.25
C VAL A 78 2.47 0.27 2.69
N ARG A 79 1.97 -0.77 3.37
CA ARG A 79 0.69 -1.38 3.03
C ARG A 79 -0.46 -0.36 3.13
N CYS A 80 -0.52 0.42 4.21
CA CYS A 80 -1.50 1.49 4.35
C CYS A 80 -1.40 2.53 3.22
N PHE A 81 -0.16 2.90 2.85
CA PHE A 81 0.12 3.81 1.74
C PHE A 81 -0.46 3.29 0.42
N ILE A 82 -0.23 2.02 0.09
CA ILE A 82 -0.78 1.39 -1.13
C ILE A 82 -2.31 1.43 -1.12
N GLU A 83 -2.95 1.09 -0.01
CA GLU A 83 -4.41 1.08 0.10
C GLU A 83 -5.03 2.48 -0.05
N ASP A 84 -4.48 3.50 0.62
CA ASP A 84 -5.00 4.86 0.53
C ASP A 84 -4.69 5.51 -0.83
N LEU A 85 -3.52 5.22 -1.41
CA LEU A 85 -3.15 5.76 -2.71
C LEU A 85 -3.99 5.15 -3.83
N SER A 86 -4.21 3.83 -3.80
CA SER A 86 -5.12 3.13 -4.75
C SER A 86 -6.58 3.58 -4.59
N ASP A 87 -7.05 3.79 -3.36
CA ASP A 87 -8.39 4.37 -3.12
C ASP A 87 -8.57 5.72 -3.82
N SER A 88 -7.51 6.55 -3.78
CA SER A 88 -7.50 7.89 -4.36
C SER A 88 -7.21 7.93 -5.85
N ALA A 89 -6.67 6.85 -6.41
CA ALA A 89 -6.45 6.70 -7.84
C ALA A 89 -7.75 6.27 -8.55
N GLU A 90 -8.73 5.73 -7.82
CA GLU A 90 -10.02 5.30 -8.39
C GLU A 90 -9.87 4.27 -9.51
N ILE A 91 -8.95 3.32 -9.32
CA ILE A 91 -8.64 2.26 -10.29
C ILE A 91 -9.89 1.40 -10.51
N GLU A 92 -10.43 1.40 -11.73
CA GLU A 92 -11.51 0.49 -12.13
C GLU A 92 -10.93 -0.91 -12.35
N VAL A 93 -11.65 -1.94 -11.93
CA VAL A 93 -11.16 -3.33 -12.04
C VAL A 93 -10.96 -3.74 -13.49
N GLU A 94 -11.72 -3.15 -14.41
CA GLU A 94 -11.67 -3.39 -15.85
C GLU A 94 -10.38 -2.87 -16.51
N ASP A 95 -9.71 -1.89 -15.88
CA ASP A 95 -8.45 -1.32 -16.38
C ASP A 95 -7.22 -2.16 -15.98
N VAL A 96 -7.42 -3.19 -15.15
CA VAL A 96 -6.36 -4.07 -14.65
C VAL A 96 -6.32 -5.35 -15.47
N THR A 97 -5.15 -5.67 -16.02
CA THR A 97 -4.97 -6.88 -16.85
C THR A 97 -4.95 -8.17 -16.04
N GLU A 98 -4.57 -8.09 -14.77
CA GLU A 98 -4.49 -9.22 -13.84
C GLU A 98 -5.83 -9.49 -13.15
N GLU A 99 -6.06 -10.76 -12.80
CA GLU A 99 -7.25 -11.18 -12.07
C GLU A 99 -7.24 -10.57 -10.65
N VAL A 100 -8.20 -9.69 -10.36
CA VAL A 100 -8.37 -9.11 -9.02
C VAL A 100 -9.26 -10.00 -8.17
N LEU A 101 -8.69 -10.66 -7.16
CA LEU A 101 -9.42 -11.46 -6.19
C LEU A 101 -9.93 -10.58 -5.04
N THR A 102 -11.17 -10.75 -4.61
CA THR A 102 -11.69 -10.12 -3.39
C THR A 102 -11.34 -10.92 -2.14
N VAL A 103 -11.57 -10.35 -0.95
CA VAL A 103 -11.48 -11.08 0.34
C VAL A 103 -12.35 -12.33 0.33
N GLN A 104 -13.55 -12.27 -0.26
CA GLN A 104 -14.45 -13.42 -0.41
C GLN A 104 -13.86 -14.49 -1.34
N ASP A 105 -13.18 -14.08 -2.41
CA ASP A 105 -12.58 -15.02 -3.35
C ASP A 105 -11.37 -15.74 -2.72
N LEU A 106 -10.51 -15.02 -1.99
CA LEU A 106 -9.42 -15.64 -1.23
C LEU A 106 -9.94 -16.61 -0.16
N SER A 107 -11.00 -16.21 0.56
CA SER A 107 -11.65 -17.06 1.57
C SER A 107 -12.12 -18.39 0.98
N LYS A 108 -12.79 -18.36 -0.18
CA LYS A 108 -13.23 -19.57 -0.90
C LYS A 108 -12.04 -20.37 -1.45
N LYS A 109 -11.08 -19.71 -2.10
CA LYS A 109 -9.93 -20.34 -2.76
C LYS A 109 -9.05 -21.11 -1.78
N PHE A 110 -8.81 -20.55 -0.59
CA PHE A 110 -7.98 -21.17 0.44
C PHE A 110 -8.77 -21.89 1.53
N ASN A 111 -10.11 -21.93 1.43
CA ASN A 111 -11.01 -22.51 2.43
C ASN A 111 -10.74 -21.97 3.86
N ILE A 112 -10.53 -20.65 3.97
CA ILE A 112 -10.29 -19.95 5.23
C ILE A 112 -11.37 -18.92 5.48
N SER A 113 -11.55 -18.50 6.74
CA SER A 113 -12.48 -17.42 7.07
C SER A 113 -11.99 -16.08 6.51
N THR A 114 -12.90 -15.15 6.22
CA THR A 114 -12.54 -13.76 5.85
C THR A 114 -11.73 -13.07 6.95
N LYS A 115 -11.98 -13.40 8.22
CA LYS A 115 -11.17 -12.91 9.36
C LYS A 115 -9.70 -13.36 9.29
N THR A 116 -9.44 -14.52 8.69
CA THR A 116 -8.08 -15.02 8.47
C THR A 116 -7.38 -14.21 7.39
N VAL A 117 -8.09 -13.90 6.30
CA VAL A 117 -7.58 -13.02 5.23
C VAL A 117 -7.29 -11.63 5.79
N ASP A 118 -8.20 -11.05 6.58
CA ASP A 118 -7.98 -9.75 7.23
C ASP A 118 -6.72 -9.78 8.11
N ARG A 119 -6.52 -10.84 8.88
CA ARG A 119 -5.30 -11.03 9.68
C ARG A 119 -4.04 -11.17 8.82
N TRP A 120 -4.13 -11.77 7.64
CA TRP A 120 -2.98 -11.85 6.73
C TRP A 120 -2.64 -10.48 6.15
N ARG A 121 -3.64 -9.64 5.87
CA ARG A 121 -3.39 -8.26 5.47
C ARG A 121 -2.64 -7.50 6.56
N ASP A 122 -3.02 -7.68 7.82
CA ASP A 122 -2.30 -7.09 8.96
C ASP A 122 -0.88 -7.64 9.14
N LYS A 123 -0.55 -8.74 8.46
CA LYS A 123 0.79 -9.35 8.42
C LYS A 123 1.53 -9.12 7.10
N GLY A 124 1.09 -8.16 6.29
CA GLY A 124 1.78 -7.77 5.06
C GLY A 124 1.25 -8.42 3.78
N LEU A 125 0.08 -9.08 3.80
CA LEU A 125 -0.61 -9.41 2.55
C LEU A 125 -1.04 -8.12 1.86
N VAL A 126 -0.30 -7.77 0.81
CA VAL A 126 -0.46 -6.56 0.01
C VAL A 126 -1.81 -6.57 -0.68
N SER A 127 -2.53 -5.46 -0.56
CA SER A 127 -3.84 -5.29 -1.19
C SER A 127 -4.02 -3.88 -1.70
N ARG A 128 -4.70 -3.73 -2.84
CA ARG A 128 -5.11 -2.44 -3.39
C ARG A 128 -6.61 -2.25 -3.22
N ARG A 129 -7.08 -1.01 -3.33
CA ARG A 129 -8.51 -0.72 -3.46
C ARG A 129 -8.86 -0.46 -4.92
N PHE A 130 -9.88 -1.16 -5.38
CA PHE A 130 -10.41 -1.06 -6.74
C PHE A 130 -11.88 -0.66 -6.71
N ARG A 131 -12.35 -0.04 -7.78
CA ARG A 131 -13.77 0.21 -8.03
C ARG A 131 -14.33 -0.99 -8.82
N PHE A 132 -15.37 -1.59 -8.25
CA PHE A 132 -16.16 -2.66 -8.84
C PHE A 132 -17.57 -2.15 -9.05
N ASN A 133 -17.99 -1.94 -10.30
CA ASN A 133 -19.32 -1.39 -10.61
C ASN A 133 -19.65 -0.14 -9.78
N GLY A 134 -18.69 0.79 -9.66
CA GLY A 134 -18.82 2.01 -8.87
C GLY A 134 -18.74 1.86 -7.34
N ARG A 135 -18.49 0.64 -6.81
CA ARG A 135 -18.26 0.41 -5.38
C ARG A 135 -16.80 0.09 -5.10
N LYS A 136 -16.19 0.80 -4.15
CA LYS A 136 -14.82 0.51 -3.73
C LYS A 136 -14.74 -0.79 -2.93
N ARG A 137 -13.80 -1.66 -3.28
CA ARG A 137 -13.50 -2.91 -2.56
C ARG A 137 -12.00 -3.14 -2.51
N VAL A 138 -11.56 -3.86 -1.49
CA VAL A 138 -10.20 -4.38 -1.42
C VAL A 138 -10.06 -5.55 -2.38
N GLY A 139 -8.99 -5.53 -3.17
CA GLY A 139 -8.63 -6.59 -4.09
C GLY A 139 -7.15 -6.95 -4.01
N PHE A 140 -6.85 -8.17 -4.44
CA PHE A 140 -5.52 -8.76 -4.46
C PHE A 140 -5.21 -9.17 -5.89
N LEU A 141 -4.09 -8.66 -6.41
CA LEU A 141 -3.55 -9.09 -7.69
C LEU A 141 -2.96 -10.50 -7.55
N LYS A 142 -2.95 -11.26 -8.65
CA LYS A 142 -2.68 -12.70 -8.66
C LYS A 142 -1.30 -13.02 -9.21
#